data_AF-A0A8S9X8K2-F1
#
_entry.id   AF-A0A8S9X8K2-F1
#
_cell.length_a   1.000
_cell.length_b   1.000
_cell.length_c   1.000
_cell.angle_alpha   90.00
_cell.angle_beta   90.00
_cell.angle_gamma   90.00
#
_symmetry.space_group_name_H-M   'P 1'
#
loop_
_entity.id
_entity.type
_entity.pdbx_description
1 polymer ?
#
loop_
_entity_poly.entity_id
_entity_poly.type
_entity_poly.pdbx_seq_one_letter_code
_entity_poly.pdbx_strand_id
1 'polypeptide(L)'
;MRLTWPLFLYKRPKGHLFRGKYRFVKRVTKGAMESLKCEYEQEEQNMFYLRHPYLTREETKCLREVEQKPFWAVEKWNERNAKFERKRTLADELSHLKVTQDWDFKGGYKFRKIQELGLVSTYKDKDDCVGIWLHHVFGLPLVDPSEVGDIYCEWILERPDNDARTSKFLEYCRIRNGGTEPASQQQAPPPFRDPTESIKA
;
A
#
# COMPACT_ATOMS: atom_id res chain seq x y z
N MET A 1 -29.21 51.06 32.33
CA MET A 1 -28.74 50.11 33.36
C MET A 1 -27.27 50.36 33.65
N ARG A 2 -26.91 50.71 34.89
CA ARG A 2 -25.53 51.11 35.27
C ARG A 2 -24.71 49.89 35.71
N LEU A 3 -24.17 49.16 34.75
CA LEU A 3 -23.38 47.93 34.98
C LEU A 3 -22.00 48.18 35.62
N THR A 4 -21.54 49.44 35.70
CA THR A 4 -20.20 49.82 36.18
C THR A 4 -20.10 50.13 37.67
N TRP A 5 -21.22 50.33 38.36
CA TRP A 5 -21.23 50.65 39.79
C TRP A 5 -20.64 49.56 40.71
N PRO A 6 -20.87 48.24 40.48
CA PRO A 6 -20.28 47.20 41.33
C PRO A 6 -18.75 47.13 41.24
N LEU A 7 -18.13 47.66 40.18
CA LEU A 7 -16.68 47.70 40.04
C LEU A 7 -16.01 48.67 41.03
N PHE A 8 -16.74 49.67 41.53
CA PHE A 8 -16.23 50.65 42.50
C PHE A 8 -16.43 50.24 43.96
N LEU A 9 -17.24 49.22 44.23
CA LEU A 9 -17.57 48.78 45.61
C LEU A 9 -16.45 47.93 46.24
N TYR A 10 -15.56 47.33 45.45
CA TYR A 10 -14.45 46.51 45.95
C TYR A 10 -13.10 47.22 45.81
N LYS A 11 -12.56 47.73 46.93
CA LYS A 11 -11.21 48.31 46.99
C LYS A 11 -10.15 47.21 46.80
N ARG A 12 -9.57 47.13 45.59
CA ARG A 12 -8.40 46.29 45.31
C ARG A 12 -7.09 47.04 45.65
N PRO A 13 -6.03 46.34 46.09
CA PRO A 13 -4.74 46.97 46.28
C PRO A 13 -4.21 47.56 44.98
N LYS A 14 -3.48 48.67 45.08
CA LYS A 14 -2.92 49.38 43.92
C LYS A 14 -1.80 48.55 43.29
N GLY A 15 -1.95 48.16 42.03
CA GLY A 15 -0.94 47.40 41.27
C GLY A 15 -1.16 45.88 41.33
N HIS A 16 -0.07 45.11 41.35
CA HIS A 16 -0.13 43.64 41.30
C HIS A 16 -0.60 43.05 42.64
N LEU A 17 -1.50 42.06 42.59
CA LEU A 17 -2.23 41.60 43.78
C LEU A 17 -1.36 40.93 44.86
N PHE A 18 -0.32 40.18 44.48
CA PHE A 18 0.50 39.39 45.42
C PHE A 18 1.95 39.86 45.52
N ARG A 19 2.31 41.00 44.91
CA ARG A 19 3.70 41.50 44.87
C ARG A 19 3.75 43.00 45.16
N GLY A 20 4.90 43.51 45.57
CA GLY A 20 5.10 44.93 45.89
C GLY A 20 4.63 45.35 47.29
N LYS A 21 4.52 46.66 47.53
CA LYS A 21 4.21 47.26 48.84
C LYS A 21 2.76 47.01 49.26
N TYR A 22 1.81 47.21 48.37
CA TYR A 22 0.39 47.01 48.63
C TYR A 22 -0.04 45.69 48.00
N ARG A 23 0.01 44.61 48.79
CA ARG A 23 -0.30 43.25 48.35
C ARG A 23 -1.33 42.60 49.27
N PHE A 24 -2.06 41.64 48.72
CA PHE A 24 -2.94 40.78 49.50
C PHE A 24 -2.10 39.72 50.21
N VAL A 25 -1.93 39.89 51.52
CA VAL A 25 -1.23 38.91 52.37
C VAL A 25 -2.26 37.95 52.94
N LYS A 26 -2.23 36.70 52.45
CA LYS A 26 -3.03 35.63 53.03
C LYS A 26 -2.44 35.27 54.40
N ARG A 27 -3.27 35.28 55.45
CA ARG A 27 -2.85 34.83 56.78
C ARG A 27 -2.74 33.31 56.80
N VAL A 28 -1.78 32.80 57.57
CA VAL A 28 -1.65 31.35 57.78
C VAL A 28 -2.85 30.87 58.58
N THR A 29 -3.60 29.93 58.01
CA THR A 29 -4.75 29.30 58.63
C THR A 29 -4.31 28.11 59.48
N LYS A 30 -5.04 27.80 60.56
CA LYS A 30 -4.72 26.63 61.42
C LYS A 30 -4.67 25.31 60.63
N GLY A 31 -5.63 25.09 59.73
CA GLY A 31 -5.63 23.92 58.86
C GLY A 31 -4.40 23.82 57.95
N ALA A 32 -3.80 24.95 57.53
CA ALA A 32 -2.57 24.90 56.75
C ALA A 32 -1.36 24.46 57.60
N MET A 33 -1.34 24.81 58.89
CA MET A 33 -0.34 24.33 59.82
C MET A 33 -0.53 22.84 60.14
N GLU A 34 -1.78 22.38 60.25
CA GLU A 34 -2.11 20.98 60.49
C GLU A 34 -1.71 20.11 59.28
N SER A 35 -2.02 20.54 58.05
CA SER A 35 -1.57 19.85 56.83
C SER A 35 -0.05 19.74 56.77
N LEU A 36 0.68 20.83 57.05
CA LEU A 36 2.14 20.81 57.08
C LEU A 36 2.70 19.82 58.12
N LYS A 37 2.06 19.70 59.29
CA LYS A 37 2.47 18.70 60.29
C LYS A 37 2.27 17.29 59.77
N CYS A 38 1.10 16.99 59.19
CA CYS A 38 0.83 15.68 58.62
C CYS A 38 1.80 15.32 57.47
N GLU A 39 2.16 16.30 56.63
CA GLU A 39 3.16 16.11 55.56
C GLU A 39 4.53 15.75 56.17
N TYR A 40 4.96 16.44 57.21
CA TYR A 40 6.23 16.11 57.89
C TYR A 40 6.22 14.74 58.58
N GLU A 41 5.11 14.36 59.20
CA GLU A 41 4.95 13.02 59.80
C GLU A 41 5.05 11.92 58.72
N GLN A 42 4.46 12.15 57.54
CA GLN A 42 4.57 11.23 56.40
C GLN A 42 6.00 11.17 55.85
N GLU A 43 6.68 12.30 55.74
CA GLU A 43 8.08 12.36 55.31
C GLU A 43 8.98 11.61 56.30
N GLU A 44 8.80 11.77 57.60
CA GLU A 44 9.56 11.04 58.62
C GLU A 44 9.36 9.53 58.49
N GLN A 45 8.13 9.07 58.29
CA GLN A 45 7.82 7.67 58.03
C GLN A 45 8.49 7.17 56.75
N ASN A 46 8.38 7.91 55.65
CA ASN A 46 9.03 7.56 54.38
C ASN A 46 10.55 7.47 54.55
N MET A 47 11.15 8.42 55.28
CA MET A 47 12.60 8.42 55.56
C MET A 47 13.02 7.22 56.41
N PHE A 48 12.22 6.84 57.40
CA PHE A 48 12.45 5.64 58.19
C PHE A 48 12.50 4.38 57.31
N TYR A 49 11.54 4.21 56.40
CA TYR A 49 11.52 3.08 55.47
C TYR A 49 12.68 3.10 54.48
N LEU A 50 13.02 4.27 53.92
CA LEU A 50 14.12 4.42 52.97
C LEU A 50 15.50 4.23 53.60
N ARG A 51 15.63 4.41 54.92
CA ARG A 51 16.88 4.20 55.66
C ARG A 51 17.33 2.74 55.69
N HIS A 52 16.39 1.80 55.63
CA HIS A 52 16.66 0.37 55.79
C HIS A 52 16.43 -0.38 54.48
N PRO A 53 17.36 -0.29 53.51
CA PRO A 53 17.25 -1.05 52.27
C PRO A 53 17.39 -2.55 52.54
N TYR A 54 16.58 -3.35 51.86
CA TYR A 54 16.60 -4.82 52.00
C TYR A 54 17.80 -5.46 51.28
N LEU A 55 18.23 -4.88 50.15
CA LEU A 55 19.34 -5.38 49.34
C LEU A 55 20.48 -4.36 49.33
N THR A 56 21.70 -4.88 49.32
CA THR A 56 22.90 -4.09 49.10
C THR A 56 23.00 -3.64 47.64
N ARG A 57 23.74 -2.56 47.40
CA ARG A 57 23.93 -2.02 46.04
C ARG A 57 24.54 -3.05 45.09
N GLU A 58 25.41 -3.92 45.60
CA GLU A 58 26.07 -4.97 44.83
C GLU A 58 25.07 -6.02 44.35
N GLU A 59 24.20 -6.49 45.24
CA GLU A 59 23.14 -7.47 44.91
C GLU A 59 22.14 -6.90 43.89
N THR A 60 21.76 -5.62 44.02
CA THR A 60 20.83 -4.98 43.08
C THR A 60 21.40 -4.80 41.66
N LYS A 61 22.73 -4.82 41.50
CA LYS A 61 23.38 -4.65 40.19
C LYS A 61 23.12 -5.87 39.31
N CYS A 62 23.23 -7.06 39.89
CA CYS A 62 23.03 -8.33 39.19
C CYS A 62 21.57 -8.54 38.74
N LEU A 63 20.58 -8.02 39.48
CA LEU A 63 19.16 -8.15 39.14
C LEU A 63 18.74 -7.24 37.97
N ARG A 64 19.32 -6.04 37.87
CA ARG A 64 18.97 -5.04 36.84
C ARG A 64 19.28 -5.46 35.41
N GLU A 65 20.20 -6.39 35.22
CA GLU A 65 20.55 -6.90 33.91
C GLU A 65 19.45 -7.79 33.32
N VAL A 66 18.59 -8.38 34.17
CA VAL A 66 17.50 -9.28 33.77
C VAL A 66 16.24 -8.51 33.30
N GLU A 67 15.99 -7.32 33.84
CA GLU A 67 14.74 -6.55 33.62
C GLU A 67 14.85 -5.44 32.55
N GLN A 68 15.74 -5.56 31.57
CA GLN A 68 15.88 -4.50 30.57
C GLN A 68 14.83 -4.59 29.45
N LYS A 69 13.72 -3.92 29.76
CA LYS A 69 12.67 -3.29 28.94
C LYS A 69 11.31 -3.90 29.27
N PRO A 70 10.35 -3.08 29.73
CA PRO A 70 9.00 -3.59 29.85
C PRO A 70 8.51 -3.96 28.44
N PHE A 71 7.86 -5.12 28.32
CA PHE A 71 7.37 -5.67 27.06
C PHE A 71 6.71 -4.61 26.15
N TRP A 72 5.88 -3.76 26.74
CA TRP A 72 5.16 -2.68 26.04
C TRP A 72 6.04 -1.58 25.44
N ALA A 73 7.25 -1.34 25.97
CA ALA A 73 8.15 -0.31 25.44
C ALA A 73 8.83 -0.74 24.14
N VAL A 74 9.09 -2.03 23.97
CA VAL A 74 9.67 -2.59 22.74
C VAL A 74 8.63 -2.60 21.62
N GLU A 75 7.41 -3.01 21.93
CA GLU A 75 6.30 -3.06 20.98
C GLU A 75 5.96 -1.67 20.43
N LYS A 76 5.80 -0.68 21.32
CA LYS A 76 5.56 0.72 20.95
C LYS A 76 6.73 1.34 20.17
N TRP A 77 7.96 0.87 20.40
CA TRP A 77 9.12 1.28 19.61
C TRP A 77 9.03 0.73 18.18
N ASN A 78 8.68 -0.54 18.02
CA ASN A 78 8.52 -1.20 16.73
C ASN A 78 7.37 -0.61 15.90
N GLU A 79 6.23 -0.31 16.53
CA GLU A 79 5.07 0.33 15.88
C GLU A 79 5.41 1.69 15.27
N ARG A 80 6.27 2.48 15.95
CA ARG A 80 6.73 3.76 15.41
C ARG A 80 7.62 3.56 14.19
N ASN A 81 8.51 2.58 14.20
CA ASN A 81 9.44 2.30 13.10
C ASN A 81 8.72 1.71 11.88
N ALA A 82 7.71 0.86 12.10
CA ALA A 82 6.90 0.25 11.03
C ALA A 82 6.24 1.29 10.10
N LYS A 83 5.93 2.49 10.60
CA LYS A 83 5.36 3.58 9.78
C LYS A 83 6.33 4.13 8.73
N PHE A 84 7.64 3.97 8.94
CA PHE A 84 8.67 4.58 8.08
C PHE A 84 9.26 3.61 7.04
N GLU A 85 9.08 2.30 7.20
CA GLU A 85 9.64 1.28 6.30
C GLU A 85 8.69 0.92 5.14
N ARG A 86 8.40 1.89 4.24
CA ARG A 86 7.80 1.53 2.94
C ARG A 86 8.87 0.88 2.06
N LYS A 87 8.81 -0.45 1.90
CA LYS A 87 9.68 -1.19 0.99
C LYS A 87 9.30 -0.85 -0.45
N ARG A 88 10.16 -0.10 -1.17
CA ARG A 88 10.06 0.06 -2.62
C ARG A 88 10.70 -1.16 -3.29
N THR A 89 10.02 -1.74 -4.26
CA THR A 89 10.59 -2.83 -5.07
C THR A 89 11.02 -2.29 -6.43
N LEU A 90 12.06 -2.87 -7.03
CA LEU A 90 12.49 -2.50 -8.38
C LEU A 90 11.37 -2.69 -9.41
N ALA A 91 10.47 -3.65 -9.20
CA ALA A 91 9.30 -3.86 -10.05
C ALA A 91 8.34 -2.66 -10.04
N ASP A 92 8.11 -2.06 -8.86
CA ASP A 92 7.28 -0.86 -8.70
C ASP A 92 7.92 0.34 -9.40
N GLU A 93 9.24 0.49 -9.27
CA GLU A 93 10.00 1.55 -9.95
C GLU A 93 10.03 1.38 -11.47
N LEU A 94 10.12 0.15 -11.99
CA LEU A 94 10.17 -0.12 -13.43
C LEU A 94 8.79 -0.19 -14.10
N SER A 95 7.70 -0.10 -13.33
CA SER A 95 6.31 -0.16 -13.84
C SER A 95 6.01 0.90 -14.89
N HIS A 96 6.56 2.12 -14.73
CA HIS A 96 6.32 3.26 -15.63
C HIS A 96 6.92 3.08 -17.03
N LEU A 97 7.88 2.18 -17.23
CA LEU A 97 8.49 1.91 -18.54
C LEU A 97 7.59 1.06 -19.45
N LYS A 98 6.52 0.47 -18.91
CA LYS A 98 5.55 -0.35 -19.68
C LYS A 98 4.53 0.47 -20.46
N VAL A 99 4.50 1.79 -20.31
CA VAL A 99 3.52 2.71 -20.95
C VAL A 99 3.48 2.60 -22.49
N THR A 100 4.58 2.20 -23.13
CA THR A 100 4.64 1.99 -24.58
C THR A 100 4.05 0.66 -25.06
N GLN A 101 3.93 -0.35 -24.19
CA GLN A 101 3.35 -1.65 -24.56
C GLN A 101 1.82 -1.60 -24.67
N ASP A 102 1.15 -0.71 -23.93
CA ASP A 102 -0.31 -0.66 -23.88
C ASP A 102 -0.96 -0.12 -25.18
N TRP A 103 -0.22 0.67 -25.97
CA TRP A 103 -0.73 1.23 -27.23
C TRP A 103 -0.92 0.18 -28.33
N ASP A 104 -0.17 -0.93 -28.30
CA ASP A 104 -0.37 -2.06 -29.23
C ASP A 104 -1.52 -2.99 -28.78
N PHE A 105 -1.96 -2.93 -27.51
CA PHE A 105 -2.97 -3.83 -26.93
C PHE A 105 -4.42 -3.38 -27.18
N LYS A 106 -4.69 -2.08 -27.37
CA LYS A 106 -6.07 -1.55 -27.45
C LYS A 106 -6.83 -1.78 -28.78
N GLY A 107 -6.35 -2.67 -29.66
CA GLY A 107 -7.09 -3.12 -30.85
C GLY A 107 -6.39 -2.94 -32.19
N GLY A 108 -5.22 -2.31 -32.21
CA GLY A 108 -4.47 -2.07 -33.46
C GLY A 108 -3.94 -3.34 -34.12
N TYR A 109 -3.56 -4.36 -33.35
CA TYR A 109 -2.92 -5.56 -33.88
C TYR A 109 -3.86 -6.45 -34.73
N LYS A 110 -5.14 -6.59 -34.33
CA LYS A 110 -6.14 -7.32 -35.14
C LYS A 110 -6.39 -6.60 -36.46
N PHE A 111 -6.42 -5.26 -36.44
CA PHE A 111 -6.62 -4.44 -37.64
C PHE A 111 -5.43 -4.52 -38.60
N ARG A 112 -4.19 -4.50 -38.09
CA ARG A 112 -3.00 -4.75 -38.92
C ARG A 112 -3.07 -6.10 -39.63
N LYS A 113 -3.55 -7.16 -38.95
CA LYS A 113 -3.67 -8.49 -39.57
C LYS A 113 -4.73 -8.55 -40.67
N ILE A 114 -5.84 -7.81 -40.53
CA ILE A 114 -6.87 -7.68 -41.58
C ILE A 114 -6.31 -6.95 -42.79
N GLN A 115 -5.46 -5.94 -42.58
CA GLN A 115 -4.76 -5.24 -43.66
C GLN A 115 -3.83 -6.19 -44.44
N GLU A 116 -3.03 -7.00 -43.74
CA GLU A 116 -2.16 -8.01 -44.37
C GLU A 116 -2.94 -9.05 -45.19
N LEU A 117 -4.11 -9.47 -44.70
CA LEU A 117 -4.94 -10.50 -45.34
C LEU A 117 -5.84 -9.93 -46.46
N GLY A 118 -5.81 -8.62 -46.69
CA GLY A 118 -6.62 -7.96 -47.72
C GLY A 118 -8.12 -8.01 -47.46
N LEU A 119 -8.53 -8.09 -46.19
CA LEU A 119 -9.93 -8.15 -45.73
C LEU A 119 -10.49 -6.74 -45.42
N VAL A 120 -9.81 -5.68 -45.87
CA VAL A 120 -10.17 -4.29 -45.54
C VAL A 120 -11.43 -3.82 -46.27
N SER A 121 -11.66 -4.31 -47.49
CA SER A 121 -12.89 -4.00 -48.24
C SER A 121 -14.10 -4.65 -47.58
N THR A 122 -14.02 -5.95 -47.31
CA THR A 122 -15.09 -6.72 -46.63
C THR A 122 -15.36 -6.20 -45.21
N TYR A 123 -14.32 -5.74 -44.50
CA TYR A 123 -14.49 -5.09 -43.19
C TYR A 123 -15.28 -3.77 -43.27
N LYS A 124 -15.21 -3.03 -44.38
CA LYS A 124 -15.94 -1.75 -44.53
C LYS A 124 -17.39 -1.95 -44.96
N ASP A 125 -17.68 -3.10 -45.57
CA ASP A 125 -19.00 -3.46 -46.06
C ASP A 125 -19.86 -3.98 -44.89
N LYS A 126 -20.84 -3.17 -44.48
CA LYS A 126 -21.67 -3.45 -43.28
C LYS A 126 -22.73 -4.52 -43.50
N ASP A 127 -23.05 -4.80 -44.76
CA ASP A 127 -24.08 -5.75 -45.16
C ASP A 127 -23.49 -7.14 -45.49
N ASP A 128 -22.16 -7.24 -45.54
CA ASP A 128 -21.45 -8.50 -45.75
C ASP A 128 -21.35 -9.28 -44.43
N CYS A 129 -21.65 -10.58 -44.47
CA CYS A 129 -21.65 -11.41 -43.27
C CYS A 129 -20.24 -11.55 -42.65
N VAL A 130 -19.19 -11.52 -43.48
CA VAL A 130 -17.78 -11.49 -43.02
C VAL A 130 -17.44 -10.14 -42.39
N GLY A 131 -17.95 -9.04 -42.94
CA GLY A 131 -17.78 -7.69 -42.38
C GLY A 131 -18.44 -7.54 -41.01
N ILE A 132 -19.68 -8.00 -40.88
CA ILE A 132 -20.42 -8.06 -39.61
C ILE A 132 -19.65 -8.89 -38.58
N TRP A 133 -19.17 -10.07 -38.97
CA TRP A 133 -18.36 -10.94 -38.11
C TRP A 133 -17.06 -10.26 -37.64
N LEU A 134 -16.30 -9.62 -38.55
CA LEU A 134 -15.09 -8.89 -38.19
C LEU A 134 -15.39 -7.74 -37.21
N HIS A 135 -16.47 -6.98 -37.43
CA HIS A 135 -16.89 -5.91 -36.52
C HIS A 135 -17.24 -6.43 -35.12
N HIS A 136 -17.90 -7.58 -35.00
CA HIS A 136 -18.15 -8.21 -33.71
C HIS A 136 -16.85 -8.64 -33.01
N VAL A 137 -15.84 -9.11 -33.74
CA VAL A 137 -14.51 -9.45 -33.20
C VAL A 137 -13.76 -8.21 -32.64
N PHE A 138 -14.03 -7.01 -33.16
CA PHE A 138 -13.52 -5.72 -32.64
C PHE A 138 -14.44 -5.03 -31.62
N GLY A 139 -15.68 -5.48 -31.46
CA GLY A 139 -16.72 -4.86 -30.62
C GLY A 139 -16.75 -5.34 -29.16
N LEU A 140 -15.93 -6.33 -28.81
CA LEU A 140 -15.73 -6.83 -27.44
C LEU A 140 -14.60 -6.18 -26.58
N PRO A 141 -13.97 -5.03 -26.91
CA PRO A 141 -12.81 -4.50 -26.19
C PRO A 141 -13.19 -3.78 -24.88
N LEU A 142 -14.44 -3.87 -24.45
CA LEU A 142 -14.96 -3.20 -23.25
C LEU A 142 -15.05 -4.12 -22.01
N VAL A 143 -14.69 -5.40 -22.13
CA VAL A 143 -14.72 -6.33 -21.00
C VAL A 143 -13.30 -6.77 -20.67
N ASP A 144 -12.91 -6.64 -19.41
CA ASP A 144 -11.59 -7.03 -18.95
C ASP A 144 -11.40 -8.55 -19.12
N PRO A 145 -10.22 -9.04 -19.56
CA PRO A 145 -9.98 -10.46 -19.84
C PRO A 145 -10.27 -11.41 -18.66
N SER A 146 -10.28 -10.91 -17.43
CA SER A 146 -10.62 -11.66 -16.23
C SER A 146 -12.13 -11.84 -16.00
N GLU A 147 -12.97 -11.00 -16.62
CA GLU A 147 -14.44 -11.06 -16.51
C GLU A 147 -15.07 -11.91 -17.63
N VAL A 148 -14.36 -12.06 -18.75
CA VAL A 148 -14.76 -12.96 -19.82
C VAL A 148 -14.18 -14.35 -19.53
N GLY A 149 -14.92 -15.19 -18.81
CA GLY A 149 -14.56 -16.61 -18.65
C GLY A 149 -14.49 -17.35 -20.00
N ASP A 150 -14.53 -18.69 -19.98
CA ASP A 150 -14.47 -19.57 -21.18
C ASP A 150 -15.56 -19.28 -22.26
N ILE A 151 -16.47 -18.36 -21.97
CA ILE A 151 -17.57 -17.87 -22.82
C ILE A 151 -17.06 -17.03 -24.02
N TYR A 152 -15.80 -16.52 -24.02
CA TYR A 152 -15.32 -15.62 -25.09
C TYR A 152 -15.31 -16.23 -26.50
N CYS A 153 -15.42 -17.55 -26.68
CA CYS A 153 -14.95 -18.16 -27.92
C CYS A 153 -15.77 -19.36 -28.43
N GLU A 154 -17.09 -19.40 -28.36
CA GLU A 154 -17.82 -20.36 -29.22
C GLU A 154 -18.33 -19.68 -30.49
N TRP A 155 -19.07 -18.58 -30.34
CA TRP A 155 -19.65 -17.86 -31.48
C TRP A 155 -18.61 -17.18 -32.40
N ILE A 156 -17.45 -16.76 -31.87
CA ILE A 156 -16.34 -16.24 -32.70
C ILE A 156 -15.70 -17.36 -33.53
N LEU A 157 -15.77 -18.62 -33.07
CA LEU A 157 -15.24 -19.78 -33.79
C LEU A 157 -16.21 -20.26 -34.89
N GLU A 158 -17.48 -19.89 -34.83
CA GLU A 158 -18.47 -20.13 -35.87
C GLU A 158 -18.20 -19.18 -37.05
N ARG A 159 -17.50 -19.72 -38.05
CA ARG A 159 -17.06 -18.98 -39.22
C ARG A 159 -18.22 -18.79 -40.22
N PRO A 160 -18.51 -17.56 -40.68
CA PRO A 160 -19.62 -17.33 -41.61
C PRO A 160 -19.38 -17.93 -43.00
N ASP A 161 -18.14 -17.92 -43.52
CA ASP A 161 -17.80 -18.39 -44.88
C ASP A 161 -16.44 -19.09 -45.00
N ASN A 162 -16.31 -20.06 -45.94
CA ASN A 162 -15.12 -20.89 -46.14
C ASN A 162 -13.96 -20.22 -46.91
N ASP A 163 -13.78 -18.91 -46.78
CA ASP A 163 -12.66 -18.17 -47.36
C ASP A 163 -11.33 -18.35 -46.63
N ALA A 164 -10.30 -18.88 -47.30
CA ALA A 164 -9.00 -19.20 -46.70
C ALA A 164 -8.34 -18.06 -45.89
N ARG A 165 -8.71 -16.80 -46.17
CA ARG A 165 -8.26 -15.60 -45.44
C ARG A 165 -8.83 -15.53 -44.03
N THR A 166 -10.11 -15.83 -43.88
CA THR A 166 -10.85 -15.83 -42.60
C THR A 166 -10.33 -16.93 -41.67
N SER A 167 -9.95 -18.11 -42.21
CA SER A 167 -9.27 -19.17 -41.44
C SER A 167 -7.95 -18.71 -40.85
N LYS A 168 -7.11 -18.06 -41.67
CA LYS A 168 -5.78 -17.57 -41.25
C LYS A 168 -5.89 -16.49 -40.17
N PHE A 169 -6.92 -15.63 -40.27
CA PHE A 169 -7.19 -14.62 -39.25
C PHE A 169 -7.62 -15.27 -37.92
N LEU A 170 -8.48 -16.28 -37.98
CA LEU A 170 -9.00 -16.99 -36.81
C LEU A 170 -7.89 -17.82 -36.12
N GLU A 171 -7.04 -18.48 -36.90
CA GLU A 171 -5.83 -19.16 -36.41
C GLU A 171 -4.87 -18.18 -35.71
N TYR A 172 -4.65 -17.01 -36.29
CA TYR A 172 -3.86 -15.94 -35.66
C TYR A 172 -4.44 -15.49 -34.32
N CYS A 173 -5.76 -15.35 -34.21
CA CYS A 173 -6.42 -15.01 -32.95
C CYS A 173 -6.28 -16.13 -31.89
N ARG A 174 -6.33 -17.40 -32.29
CA ARG A 174 -6.16 -18.56 -31.39
C ARG A 174 -4.76 -18.61 -30.78
N ILE A 175 -3.72 -18.52 -31.61
CA ILE A 175 -2.32 -18.59 -31.18
C ILE A 175 -2.01 -17.47 -30.18
N ARG A 176 -2.49 -16.26 -30.45
CA ARG A 176 -2.20 -15.09 -29.60
C ARG A 176 -2.92 -15.11 -28.25
N ASN A 177 -4.11 -15.71 -28.18
CA ASN A 177 -4.88 -15.84 -26.94
C ASN A 177 -4.41 -17.04 -26.08
N GLY A 178 -3.25 -17.63 -26.37
CA GLY A 178 -2.69 -18.75 -25.60
C GLY A 178 -3.14 -20.13 -26.07
N GLY A 179 -3.78 -20.24 -27.23
CA GLY A 179 -4.05 -21.54 -27.87
C GLY A 179 -2.75 -22.17 -28.36
N THR A 180 -2.49 -23.41 -27.94
CA THR A 180 -1.35 -24.22 -28.40
C THR A 180 -1.37 -24.35 -29.93
N GLU A 181 -0.21 -24.18 -30.56
CA GLU A 181 -0.05 -24.40 -32.01
C GLU A 181 -0.54 -25.81 -32.39
N PRO A 182 -1.21 -25.98 -33.55
CA PRO A 182 -1.50 -27.31 -34.05
C PRO A 182 -0.18 -28.05 -34.29
N ALA A 183 -0.10 -29.30 -33.81
CA ALA A 183 1.09 -30.16 -33.72
C ALA A 183 1.86 -30.42 -35.04
N SER A 184 1.46 -29.79 -36.15
CA SER A 184 2.05 -29.94 -37.48
C SER A 184 3.32 -29.11 -37.74
N GLN A 185 3.78 -28.26 -36.81
CA GLN A 185 4.98 -27.41 -37.00
C GLN A 185 6.05 -27.50 -35.89
N GLN A 186 6.01 -28.51 -35.02
CA GLN A 186 7.16 -28.77 -34.15
C GLN A 186 8.26 -29.47 -34.95
N GLN A 187 9.27 -28.71 -35.40
CA GLN A 187 10.53 -29.28 -35.83
C GLN A 187 11.13 -30.08 -34.67
N ALA A 188 11.49 -31.34 -34.93
CA ALA A 188 12.14 -32.19 -33.94
C ALA A 188 13.36 -31.46 -33.34
N PRO A 189 13.57 -31.52 -32.00
CA PRO A 189 14.71 -30.87 -31.39
C PRO A 189 16.00 -31.39 -32.06
N PRO A 190 16.96 -30.50 -32.39
CA PRO A 190 18.20 -30.93 -33.01
C PRO A 190 18.93 -31.91 -32.07
N PRO A 191 19.60 -32.94 -32.61
CA PRO A 191 20.28 -33.93 -31.79
C PRO A 191 21.34 -33.24 -30.92
N PHE A 192 21.39 -33.64 -29.65
CA PHE A 192 22.35 -33.17 -28.66
C PHE A 192 23.77 -33.36 -29.21
N ARG A 193 24.51 -32.27 -29.43
CA ARG A 193 25.92 -32.35 -29.85
C ARG A 193 26.77 -32.70 -28.64
N ASP A 194 27.54 -33.77 -28.76
CA ASP A 194 28.46 -34.20 -27.71
C ASP A 194 29.55 -33.12 -27.45
N PRO A 195 29.92 -32.84 -26.19
CA PRO A 195 30.81 -31.73 -25.85
C PRO A 195 32.26 -31.87 -26.36
N THR A 196 32.63 -33.03 -26.90
CA THR A 196 34.00 -33.37 -27.29
C THR A 196 34.43 -32.80 -28.65
N GLU A 197 33.51 -32.27 -29.46
CA GLU A 197 33.84 -31.76 -30.80
C GLU A 197 34.49 -30.36 -30.81
N SER A 198 34.56 -29.65 -29.67
CA SER A 198 35.07 -28.26 -29.62
C SER A 198 36.59 -28.12 -29.38
N ILE A 199 37.35 -29.21 -29.22
CA ILE A 199 38.78 -29.16 -28.83
C ILE A 199 39.74 -29.39 -30.01
N LYS A 200 39.29 -29.32 -31.26
CA LYS A 200 40.20 -29.38 -32.42
C LYS A 200 39.91 -28.26 -33.42
N ALA A 201 40.46 -27.08 -33.16
CA ALA A 201 41.05 -26.16 -34.14
C ALA A 201 41.76 -25.02 -33.41
#